data_AF-A0A7J2K992-F1
#
_entry.id   AF-A0A7J2K992-F1
#
_cell.length_a   1.000
_cell.length_b   1.000
_cell.length_c   1.000
_cell.angle_alpha   90.00
_cell.angle_beta   90.00
_cell.angle_gamma   90.00
#
_symmetry.space_group_name_H-M   'P 1'
#
loop_
_entity.id
_entity.type
_entity.pdbx_description
1 polymer ?
#
loop_
_entity_poly.entity_id
_entity_poly.type
_entity_poly.pdbx_seq_one_letter_code
_entity_poly.pdbx_strand_id
1 'polypeptide(L)'
;MFSTDIKSTIFTRPWRWRELRSRFREDLRERFRVKDVKKSDHGDAYVLWKVYETAVAKGNLYKWFKLVTVIDVKLKPLLMMERIYDLQLRRICQYTALGIDMTADIKLFRDRVEKIRRMIVAKAGELWPRFMEVATKLGLDKDDLEGLTGLAGTLTYLGWPLRKPSMHKARRYFGIYRSSREDRLKFMERAGKKFQKHYSGSARRYLSMLTKSILTKEGKFPPRARDEREVLKRLIRTLKELESARV
;
A
#
# COMPACT_ATOMS: atom_id res chain seq x y z
N MET A 1 -29.62 5.57 19.12
CA MET A 1 -30.40 5.74 17.87
C MET A 1 -29.42 6.28 16.82
N PHE A 2 -29.29 5.57 15.68
CA PHE A 2 -28.36 5.74 14.55
C PHE A 2 -26.85 5.78 14.85
N SER A 3 -26.26 4.62 15.19
CA SER A 3 -24.83 4.38 14.91
C SER A 3 -24.69 3.86 13.47
N THR A 4 -24.96 4.72 12.48
CA THR A 4 -24.63 4.46 11.08
C THR A 4 -23.15 4.75 10.85
N ASP A 5 -22.28 3.92 11.43
CA ASP A 5 -20.93 3.76 10.90
C ASP A 5 -21.09 3.08 9.54
N ILE A 6 -21.29 3.86 8.49
CA ILE A 6 -21.23 3.38 7.12
C ILE A 6 -19.79 2.89 6.92
N LYS A 7 -19.59 1.60 7.13
CA LYS A 7 -18.35 0.89 6.82
C LYS A 7 -18.22 0.87 5.31
N SER A 8 -17.64 1.92 4.75
CA SER A 8 -17.34 2.01 3.33
C SER A 8 -16.43 0.85 2.94
N THR A 9 -16.84 0.03 1.97
CA THR A 9 -16.02 -1.06 1.45
C THR A 9 -15.70 -0.83 -0.02
N ILE A 10 -14.50 -1.21 -0.44
CA ILE A 10 -14.08 -1.17 -1.84
C ILE A 10 -14.06 -2.58 -2.40
N PHE A 11 -14.61 -2.74 -3.59
CA PHE A 11 -14.51 -3.98 -4.36
C PHE A 11 -13.06 -4.26 -4.78
N THR A 12 -12.58 -5.48 -4.50
CA THR A 12 -11.15 -5.82 -4.57
C THR A 12 -10.73 -6.58 -5.82
N ARG A 13 -11.67 -6.98 -6.68
CA ARG A 13 -11.40 -7.85 -7.83
C ARG A 13 -11.81 -7.23 -9.17
N PRO A 14 -11.33 -6.02 -9.53
CA PRO A 14 -11.71 -5.36 -10.77
C PRO A 14 -11.41 -6.20 -12.02
N TRP A 15 -10.39 -7.08 -11.99
CA TRP A 15 -10.09 -7.98 -13.11
C TRP A 15 -11.16 -9.06 -13.35
N ARG A 16 -12.02 -9.37 -12.37
CA ARG A 16 -13.17 -10.28 -12.55
C ARG A 16 -14.43 -9.55 -13.01
N TRP A 17 -14.38 -8.24 -13.25
CA TRP A 17 -15.57 -7.46 -13.53
C TRP A 17 -16.32 -7.96 -14.78
N ARG A 18 -15.58 -8.26 -15.86
CA ARG A 18 -16.17 -8.82 -17.09
C ARG A 18 -16.88 -10.16 -16.85
N GLU A 19 -16.26 -11.04 -16.06
CA GLU A 19 -16.83 -12.33 -15.67
C GLU A 19 -18.11 -12.15 -14.83
N LEU A 20 -18.09 -11.25 -13.84
CA LEU A 20 -19.24 -10.95 -12.99
C LEU A 20 -20.40 -10.38 -13.80
N ARG A 21 -20.14 -9.44 -14.72
CA ARG A 21 -21.19 -8.89 -15.59
C ARG A 21 -21.80 -9.96 -16.51
N SER A 22 -20.98 -10.88 -17.02
CA SER A 22 -21.49 -12.01 -17.81
C SER A 22 -22.38 -12.93 -16.98
N ARG A 23 -21.99 -13.21 -15.73
CA ARG A 23 -22.74 -14.07 -14.81
C ARG A 23 -24.12 -13.51 -14.44
N PHE A 24 -24.23 -12.21 -14.24
CA PHE A 24 -25.49 -11.53 -13.89
C PHE A 24 -26.19 -10.92 -15.12
N ARG A 25 -25.84 -11.35 -16.34
CA ARG A 25 -26.39 -10.75 -17.57
C ARG A 25 -27.89 -10.96 -17.68
N GLU A 26 -28.39 -12.15 -17.39
CA GLU A 26 -29.83 -12.46 -17.43
C GLU A 26 -30.60 -11.68 -16.35
N ASP A 27 -30.12 -11.66 -15.10
CA ASP A 27 -30.70 -10.82 -14.03
C ASP A 27 -30.77 -9.33 -14.42
N LEU A 28 -29.75 -8.82 -15.13
CA LEU A 28 -29.74 -7.44 -15.63
C LEU A 28 -30.77 -7.24 -16.76
N ARG A 29 -30.95 -8.20 -17.67
CA ARG A 29 -31.97 -8.15 -18.73
C ARG A 29 -33.37 -8.11 -18.13
N GLU A 30 -33.62 -8.99 -17.16
CA GLU A 30 -34.90 -9.09 -16.46
C GLU A 30 -35.20 -7.80 -15.70
N ARG A 31 -34.25 -7.33 -14.86
CA ARG A 31 -34.46 -6.15 -14.01
C ARG A 31 -34.65 -4.86 -14.80
N PHE A 32 -33.88 -4.65 -15.86
CA PHE A 32 -33.96 -3.44 -16.67
C PHE A 32 -34.89 -3.58 -17.88
N ARG A 33 -35.53 -4.74 -18.08
CA ARG A 33 -36.43 -5.05 -19.22
C ARG A 33 -35.81 -4.71 -20.58
N VAL A 34 -34.54 -5.04 -20.75
CA VAL A 34 -33.78 -4.77 -21.99
C VAL A 34 -33.31 -6.07 -22.64
N LYS A 35 -33.41 -6.15 -23.97
CA LYS A 35 -32.83 -7.27 -24.75
C LYS A 35 -31.30 -7.26 -24.69
N ASP A 36 -30.69 -6.07 -24.74
CA ASP A 36 -29.25 -5.89 -24.71
C ASP A 36 -28.78 -5.03 -23.54
N VAL A 37 -28.03 -5.67 -22.64
CA VAL A 37 -27.45 -5.05 -21.45
C VAL A 37 -26.22 -4.23 -21.87
N LYS A 38 -26.38 -2.92 -21.97
CA LYS A 38 -25.26 -1.98 -22.14
C LYS A 38 -24.53 -1.74 -20.81
N LYS A 39 -23.34 -1.15 -20.87
CA LYS A 39 -22.66 -0.65 -19.66
C LYS A 39 -23.41 0.56 -19.12
N SER A 40 -23.77 0.52 -17.85
CA SER A 40 -24.39 1.62 -17.13
C SER A 40 -23.99 1.56 -15.66
N ASP A 41 -23.92 2.72 -15.01
CA ASP A 41 -23.57 2.80 -13.59
C ASP A 41 -24.60 2.08 -12.71
N HIS A 42 -25.89 2.13 -13.10
CA HIS A 42 -26.98 1.44 -12.41
C HIS A 42 -26.85 -0.10 -12.52
N GLY A 43 -26.49 -0.61 -13.70
CA GLY A 43 -26.24 -2.03 -13.89
C GLY A 43 -24.99 -2.49 -13.14
N ASP A 44 -23.94 -1.69 -13.14
CA ASP A 44 -22.70 -1.98 -12.42
C ASP A 44 -22.92 -1.95 -10.89
N ALA A 45 -23.74 -1.02 -10.37
CA ALA A 45 -24.17 -0.97 -8.98
C ALA A 45 -25.00 -2.21 -8.60
N TYR A 46 -25.92 -2.67 -9.45
CA TYR A 46 -26.69 -3.89 -9.22
C TYR A 46 -25.80 -5.12 -9.13
N VAL A 47 -24.84 -5.27 -10.04
CA VAL A 47 -23.88 -6.38 -10.02
C VAL A 47 -23.04 -6.34 -8.74
N LEU A 48 -22.57 -5.17 -8.32
CA LEU A 48 -21.86 -5.01 -7.04
C LEU A 48 -22.74 -5.44 -5.86
N TRP A 49 -24.01 -5.04 -5.84
CA TRP A 49 -24.97 -5.42 -4.80
C TRP A 49 -25.20 -6.94 -4.76
N LYS A 50 -25.40 -7.60 -5.90
CA LYS A 50 -25.55 -9.07 -5.95
C LYS A 50 -24.30 -9.82 -5.48
N VAL A 51 -23.11 -9.31 -5.84
CA VAL A 51 -21.85 -9.87 -5.33
C VAL A 51 -21.73 -9.68 -3.83
N TYR A 52 -22.13 -8.52 -3.31
CA TYR A 52 -22.17 -8.26 -1.87
C TYR A 52 -23.13 -9.22 -1.15
N GLU A 53 -24.38 -9.31 -1.58
CA GLU A 53 -25.42 -10.20 -1.04
C GLU A 53 -24.92 -11.65 -1.00
N THR A 54 -24.41 -12.15 -2.13
CA THR A 54 -23.88 -13.51 -2.23
C THR A 54 -22.68 -13.73 -1.29
N ALA A 55 -21.81 -12.72 -1.15
CA ALA A 55 -20.63 -12.83 -0.32
C ALA A 55 -20.95 -12.78 1.18
N VAL A 56 -21.98 -12.03 1.58
CA VAL A 56 -22.53 -12.05 2.95
C VAL A 56 -23.12 -13.42 3.24
N ALA A 57 -24.01 -13.93 2.38
CA ALA A 57 -24.66 -15.23 2.56
C ALA A 57 -23.65 -16.38 2.68
N LYS A 58 -22.54 -16.30 1.93
CA LYS A 58 -21.45 -17.30 1.96
C LYS A 58 -20.39 -17.05 3.02
N GLY A 59 -20.54 -16.05 3.89
CA GLY A 59 -19.56 -15.69 4.91
C GLY A 59 -18.18 -15.31 4.34
N ASN A 60 -18.09 -14.88 3.09
CA ASN A 60 -16.84 -14.67 2.37
C ASN A 60 -16.63 -13.23 1.87
N LEU A 61 -17.33 -12.28 2.48
CA LEU A 61 -17.26 -10.85 2.16
C LEU A 61 -15.82 -10.32 2.02
N TYR A 62 -14.92 -10.74 2.91
CA TYR A 62 -13.51 -10.35 2.92
C TYR A 62 -12.73 -10.75 1.64
N LYS A 63 -13.23 -11.70 0.85
CA LYS A 63 -12.61 -12.12 -0.43
C LYS A 63 -12.94 -11.16 -1.57
N TRP A 64 -14.03 -10.41 -1.45
CA TRP A 64 -14.61 -9.57 -2.50
C TRP A 64 -14.51 -8.09 -2.16
N PHE A 65 -14.68 -7.75 -0.89
CA PHE A 65 -14.71 -6.38 -0.40
C PHE A 65 -13.65 -6.17 0.68
N LYS A 66 -12.98 -5.03 0.62
CA LYS A 66 -12.07 -4.56 1.66
C LYS A 66 -12.67 -3.34 2.32
N LEU A 67 -12.71 -3.35 3.65
CA LEU A 67 -13.04 -2.17 4.45
C LEU A 67 -12.08 -1.02 4.12
N VAL A 68 -12.64 0.14 3.79
CA VAL A 68 -11.93 1.41 3.68
C VAL A 68 -11.68 1.91 5.09
N THR A 69 -10.40 2.13 5.37
CA THR A 69 -9.96 2.59 6.68
C THR A 69 -9.60 4.07 6.62
N VAL A 70 -9.57 4.74 7.76
CA VAL A 70 -9.12 6.14 7.83
C VAL A 70 -7.72 6.31 7.24
N ILE A 71 -6.86 5.30 7.36
CA ILE A 71 -5.52 5.24 6.74
C ILE A 71 -5.62 5.21 5.21
N ASP A 72 -6.56 4.44 4.66
CA ASP A 72 -6.78 4.36 3.21
C ASP A 72 -7.24 5.71 2.62
N VAL A 73 -7.97 6.51 3.40
CA VAL A 73 -8.49 7.82 2.95
C VAL A 73 -7.47 8.95 3.19
N LYS A 74 -6.87 9.01 4.38
CA LYS A 74 -6.07 10.16 4.79
C LYS A 74 -4.59 10.05 4.40
N LEU A 75 -4.03 8.84 4.34
CA LEU A 75 -2.58 8.65 4.20
C LEU A 75 -2.17 8.06 2.85
N LYS A 76 -2.92 7.11 2.30
CA LYS A 76 -2.60 6.51 0.99
C LYS A 76 -2.57 7.51 -0.16
N PRO A 77 -3.49 8.47 -0.30
CA PRO A 77 -3.41 9.46 -1.36
C PRO A 77 -2.14 10.30 -1.27
N LEU A 78 -1.74 10.71 -0.05
CA LEU A 78 -0.50 11.46 0.16
C LEU A 78 0.73 10.63 -0.24
N LEU A 79 0.78 9.35 0.13
CA LEU A 79 1.84 8.41 -0.28
C LEU A 79 1.84 8.15 -1.80
N MET A 80 0.68 8.21 -2.46
CA MET A 80 0.63 8.11 -3.92
C MET A 80 1.20 9.36 -4.58
N MET A 81 0.83 10.55 -4.07
CA MET A 81 1.34 11.84 -4.56
C MET A 81 2.84 12.00 -4.34
N GLU A 82 3.36 11.64 -3.16
CA GLU A 82 4.80 11.66 -2.88
C GLU A 82 5.58 10.76 -3.85
N ARG A 83 5.05 9.57 -4.16
CA ARG A 83 5.66 8.68 -5.16
C ARG A 83 5.68 9.31 -6.55
N ILE A 84 4.61 9.99 -6.96
CA ILE A 84 4.51 10.64 -8.28
C ILE A 84 5.55 11.76 -8.38
N TYR A 85 5.62 12.64 -7.37
CA TYR A 85 6.58 13.74 -7.35
C TYR A 85 8.02 13.25 -7.28
N ASP A 86 8.33 12.24 -6.45
CA ASP A 86 9.67 11.65 -6.38
C ASP A 86 10.08 10.98 -7.71
N LEU A 87 9.16 10.31 -8.40
CA LEU A 87 9.42 9.74 -9.72
C LEU A 87 9.69 10.83 -10.77
N GLN A 88 8.95 11.94 -10.74
CA GLN A 88 9.17 13.07 -11.62
C GLN A 88 10.52 13.73 -11.33
N LEU A 89 10.85 13.98 -10.06
CA LEU A 89 12.14 14.53 -9.64
C LEU A 89 13.31 13.67 -10.15
N ARG A 90 13.24 12.34 -10.00
CA ARG A 90 14.28 11.43 -10.51
C ARG A 90 14.45 11.51 -12.02
N ARG A 91 13.37 11.62 -12.78
CA ARG A 91 13.44 11.77 -14.25
C ARG A 91 14.07 13.10 -14.64
N ILE A 92 13.70 14.17 -13.96
CA ILE A 92 14.27 15.50 -14.20
C ILE A 92 15.78 15.49 -13.92
N CYS A 93 16.21 14.90 -12.80
CA CYS A 93 17.63 14.74 -12.49
C CYS A 93 18.38 13.93 -13.55
N GLN A 94 17.74 12.93 -14.19
CA GLN A 94 18.34 12.18 -15.29
C GLN A 94 18.51 13.05 -16.54
N TYR A 95 17.54 13.89 -16.89
CA TYR A 95 17.68 14.84 -18.00
C TYR A 95 18.80 15.85 -17.75
N THR A 96 18.93 16.35 -16.52
CA THR A 96 20.05 17.23 -16.14
C THR A 96 21.40 16.53 -16.25
N ALA A 97 21.49 15.26 -15.87
CA ALA A 97 22.72 14.47 -16.05
C ALA A 97 23.08 14.26 -17.53
N LEU A 98 22.13 14.41 -18.45
CA LEU A 98 22.33 14.38 -19.91
C LEU A 98 22.61 15.77 -20.50
N GLY A 99 22.76 16.81 -19.66
CA GLY A 99 23.10 18.17 -20.09
C GLY A 99 21.89 19.07 -20.40
N ILE A 100 20.66 18.63 -20.13
CA ILE A 100 19.45 19.45 -20.31
C ILE A 100 19.25 20.34 -19.07
N ASP A 101 19.18 21.65 -19.24
CA ASP A 101 18.88 22.54 -18.12
C ASP A 101 17.45 22.31 -17.62
N MET A 102 17.35 21.83 -16.38
CA MET A 102 16.10 21.61 -15.66
C MET A 102 16.19 22.14 -14.23
N THR A 103 17.07 23.12 -13.99
CA THR A 103 17.41 23.58 -12.64
C THR A 103 16.18 24.09 -11.88
N ALA A 104 15.30 24.84 -12.58
CA ALA A 104 14.04 25.33 -12.03
C ALA A 104 13.08 24.18 -11.64
N ASP A 105 12.93 23.18 -12.51
CA ASP A 105 12.09 22.00 -12.26
C ASP A 105 12.61 21.15 -11.10
N ILE A 106 13.93 20.97 -10.99
CA ILE A 106 14.54 20.26 -9.84
C ILE A 106 14.13 20.94 -8.54
N LYS A 107 14.26 22.27 -8.46
CA LYS A 107 13.88 23.04 -7.27
C LYS A 107 12.39 22.87 -6.97
N LEU A 108 11.54 23.09 -7.97
CA LEU A 108 10.08 22.95 -7.85
C LEU A 108 9.66 21.57 -7.32
N PHE A 109 10.20 20.49 -7.90
CA PHE A 109 9.82 19.14 -7.50
C PHE A 109 10.45 18.71 -6.17
N ARG A 110 11.65 19.20 -5.83
CA ARG A 110 12.23 19.02 -4.50
C ARG A 110 11.33 19.63 -3.42
N ASP A 111 10.88 20.87 -3.62
CA ASP A 111 9.99 21.56 -2.68
C ASP A 111 8.64 20.84 -2.55
N ARG A 112 8.08 20.34 -3.67
CA ARG A 112 6.85 19.51 -3.65
C ARG A 112 7.03 18.21 -2.89
N VAL A 113 8.14 17.50 -3.08
CA VAL A 113 8.46 16.26 -2.36
C VAL A 113 8.63 16.54 -0.87
N GLU A 114 9.34 17.61 -0.51
CA GLU A 114 9.53 17.98 0.89
C GLU A 114 8.20 18.34 1.56
N LYS A 115 7.39 19.19 0.92
CA LYS A 115 6.07 19.58 1.43
C LYS A 115 5.16 18.39 1.66
N ILE A 116 5.05 17.48 0.69
CA ILE A 116 4.17 16.31 0.83
C ILE A 116 4.68 15.34 1.90
N ARG A 117 6.00 15.19 2.06
CA ARG A 117 6.59 14.38 3.14
C ARG A 117 6.26 14.96 4.51
N ARG A 118 6.36 16.28 4.70
CA ARG A 118 5.95 16.93 5.95
C ARG A 118 4.47 16.69 6.25
N MET A 119 3.61 16.79 5.23
CA MET A 119 2.18 16.46 5.37
C MET A 119 1.95 14.99 5.76
N ILE A 120 2.69 14.05 5.15
CA ILE A 120 2.61 12.62 5.50
C ILE A 120 2.99 12.39 6.96
N VAL A 121 4.09 12.99 7.42
CA VAL A 121 4.57 12.84 8.80
C VAL A 121 3.58 13.43 9.80
N ALA A 122 3.08 14.64 9.55
CA ALA A 122 2.05 15.25 10.40
C ALA A 122 0.80 14.36 10.47
N LYS A 123 0.32 13.86 9.32
CA LYS A 123 -0.84 12.98 9.27
C LYS A 123 -0.60 11.62 9.94
N ALA A 124 0.60 11.09 9.84
CA ALA A 124 0.99 9.88 10.54
C ALA A 124 0.97 10.08 12.06
N GLY A 125 1.45 11.23 12.56
CA GLY A 125 1.36 11.61 13.98
C GLY A 125 -0.09 11.71 14.48
N GLU A 126 -0.99 12.31 13.70
CA GLU A 126 -2.42 12.37 14.03
C GLU A 126 -3.07 10.97 14.08
N LEU A 127 -2.72 10.09 13.13
CA LEU A 127 -3.33 8.76 13.02
C LEU A 127 -2.74 7.74 14.00
N TRP A 128 -1.48 7.92 14.39
CA TRP A 128 -0.77 7.04 15.30
C TRP A 128 -0.12 7.89 16.40
N PRO A 129 -0.77 8.06 17.57
CA PRO A 129 -0.25 8.92 18.64
C PRO A 129 1.16 8.59 19.12
N ARG A 130 1.59 7.32 19.03
CA ARG A 130 2.95 6.85 19.36
C ARG A 130 3.89 6.79 18.15
N PHE A 131 3.55 7.46 17.04
CA PHE A 131 4.32 7.43 15.80
C PHE A 131 5.78 7.86 16.02
N MET A 132 5.98 8.98 16.71
CA MET A 132 7.32 9.48 17.00
C MET A 132 8.06 8.57 17.99
N GLU A 133 7.37 7.97 18.95
CA GLU A 133 8.00 6.98 19.85
C GLU A 133 8.50 5.75 19.08
N VAL A 134 7.73 5.24 18.11
CA VAL A 134 8.17 4.18 17.20
C VAL A 134 9.38 4.63 16.40
N ALA A 135 9.37 5.86 15.88
CA ALA A 135 10.47 6.42 15.11
C ALA A 135 11.76 6.50 15.95
N THR A 136 11.68 7.05 17.15
CA THR A 136 12.82 7.17 18.08
C THR A 136 13.37 5.81 18.47
N LYS A 137 12.51 4.82 18.76
CA LYS A 137 12.96 3.43 19.03
C LYS A 137 13.64 2.76 17.83
N LEU A 138 13.42 3.26 16.61
CA LEU A 138 14.11 2.82 15.39
C LEU A 138 15.35 3.66 15.05
N GLY A 139 15.71 4.64 15.87
CA GLY A 139 16.86 5.52 15.66
C GLY A 139 16.58 6.71 14.73
N LEU A 140 15.30 7.04 14.49
CA LEU A 140 14.90 8.21 13.72
C LEU A 140 14.57 9.39 14.65
N ASP A 141 15.01 10.58 14.27
CA ASP A 141 14.65 11.85 14.91
C ASP A 141 13.59 12.60 14.08
N LYS A 142 13.23 13.80 14.55
CA LYS A 142 12.24 14.69 13.92
C LYS A 142 12.73 15.28 12.58
N ASP A 143 14.03 15.32 12.36
CA ASP A 143 14.68 15.93 11.20
C ASP A 143 14.88 14.90 10.07
N ASP A 144 14.76 13.60 10.37
CA ASP A 144 14.80 12.48 9.42
C ASP A 144 13.54 12.36 8.55
N LEU A 145 13.19 13.42 7.81
CA LEU A 145 11.95 13.49 7.04
C LEU A 145 11.75 12.32 6.05
N GLU A 146 12.80 11.87 5.37
CA GLU A 146 12.75 10.70 4.49
C GLU A 146 12.48 9.40 5.26
N GLY A 147 13.12 9.21 6.41
CA GLY A 147 12.96 8.06 7.28
C GLY A 147 11.57 7.99 7.89
N LEU A 148 11.07 9.12 8.40
CA LEU A 148 9.71 9.25 8.94
C LEU A 148 8.66 9.00 7.86
N THR A 149 8.87 9.50 6.64
CA THR A 149 7.99 9.18 5.50
C THR A 149 8.01 7.68 5.19
N GLY A 150 9.20 7.07 5.20
CA GLY A 150 9.40 5.63 5.04
C GLY A 150 8.66 4.82 6.11
N LEU A 151 8.71 5.25 7.36
CA LEU A 151 7.98 4.65 8.48
C LEU A 151 6.47 4.73 8.28
N ALA A 152 5.94 5.92 7.99
CA ALA A 152 4.50 6.14 7.74
C ALA A 152 3.98 5.26 6.59
N GLY A 153 4.72 5.20 5.48
CA GLY A 153 4.42 4.31 4.37
C GLY A 153 4.46 2.84 4.76
N THR A 154 5.48 2.42 5.50
CA THR A 154 5.63 1.02 5.95
C THR A 154 4.48 0.59 6.87
N LEU A 155 4.09 1.43 7.83
CA LEU A 155 2.94 1.19 8.72
C LEU A 155 1.62 1.10 7.94
N THR A 156 1.41 1.99 6.97
CA THR A 156 0.27 1.97 6.05
C THR A 156 0.15 0.62 5.33
N TYR A 157 1.26 0.11 4.81
CA TYR A 157 1.30 -1.13 4.03
C TYR A 157 1.27 -2.39 4.90
N LEU A 158 1.73 -2.31 6.16
CA LEU A 158 1.45 -3.34 7.17
C LEU A 158 -0.04 -3.37 7.56
N GLY A 159 -0.73 -2.24 7.41
CA GLY A 159 -2.12 -2.07 7.84
C GLY A 159 -2.27 -1.87 9.34
N TRP A 160 -1.24 -1.33 10.00
CA TRP A 160 -1.23 -1.05 11.44
C TRP A 160 -2.12 0.15 11.80
N PRO A 161 -2.84 0.15 12.95
CA PRO A 161 -2.99 -0.92 13.94
C PRO A 161 -4.11 -1.92 13.61
N LEU A 162 -4.79 -1.74 12.48
CA LEU A 162 -5.97 -2.51 12.10
C LEU A 162 -5.66 -3.99 11.78
N ARG A 163 -4.37 -4.31 11.59
CA ARG A 163 -3.88 -5.66 11.34
C ARG A 163 -2.65 -5.93 12.20
N LYS A 164 -2.66 -7.06 12.90
CA LYS A 164 -1.48 -7.56 13.60
C LYS A 164 -0.36 -7.84 12.61
N PRO A 165 0.80 -7.19 12.74
CA PRO A 165 1.89 -7.36 11.80
C PRO A 165 2.48 -8.76 11.94
N SER A 166 2.59 -9.47 10.81
CA SER A 166 3.19 -10.80 10.72
C SER A 166 4.39 -10.76 9.80
N MET A 167 5.54 -11.21 10.30
CA MET A 167 6.78 -11.22 9.53
C MET A 167 6.68 -12.09 8.26
N HIS A 168 5.94 -13.21 8.34
CA HIS A 168 5.72 -14.06 7.17
C HIS A 168 4.93 -13.33 6.07
N LYS A 169 3.81 -12.68 6.44
CA LYS A 169 2.98 -11.92 5.50
C LYS A 169 3.72 -10.70 4.96
N ALA A 170 4.42 -9.98 5.82
CA ALA A 170 5.15 -8.77 5.45
C ALA A 170 6.33 -9.09 4.52
N ARG A 171 7.11 -10.16 4.75
CA ARG A 171 8.18 -10.58 3.83
C ARG A 171 7.67 -10.81 2.40
N ARG A 172 6.53 -11.49 2.26
CA ARG A 172 5.89 -11.74 0.96
C ARG A 172 5.38 -10.45 0.33
N TYR A 173 4.66 -9.63 1.11
CA TYR A 173 4.03 -8.41 0.59
C TYR A 173 5.03 -7.31 0.22
N PHE A 174 6.10 -7.14 0.99
CA PHE A 174 7.16 -6.17 0.70
C PHE A 174 8.19 -6.71 -0.32
N GLY A 175 8.10 -7.98 -0.74
CA GLY A 175 8.95 -8.53 -1.78
C GLY A 175 10.44 -8.57 -1.42
N ILE A 176 10.74 -8.82 -0.13
CA ILE A 176 12.11 -8.88 0.41
C ILE A 176 12.86 -10.10 -0.15
N TYR A 177 12.14 -11.17 -0.46
CA TYR A 177 12.64 -12.29 -1.26
C TYR A 177 12.03 -12.21 -2.66
N ARG A 178 12.86 -11.94 -3.67
CA ARG A 178 12.47 -12.17 -5.07
C ARG A 178 12.61 -13.65 -5.33
N SER A 179 11.52 -14.34 -5.68
CA SER A 179 11.59 -15.69 -6.23
C SER A 179 12.54 -15.69 -7.42
N SER A 180 13.50 -16.61 -7.44
CA SER A 180 14.47 -16.75 -8.53
C SER A 180 13.74 -17.07 -9.85
N ARG A 181 14.43 -16.95 -10.98
CA ARG A 181 13.85 -17.37 -12.28
C ARG A 181 13.47 -18.85 -12.23
N GLU A 182 14.32 -19.68 -11.64
CA GLU A 182 14.07 -21.11 -11.43
C GLU A 182 12.87 -21.39 -10.54
N ASP A 183 12.71 -20.67 -9.41
CA ASP A 183 11.56 -20.84 -8.52
C ASP A 183 10.24 -20.54 -9.25
N ARG A 184 10.25 -19.54 -10.13
CA ARG A 184 9.09 -19.16 -10.95
C ARG A 184 8.79 -20.23 -11.99
N LEU A 185 9.81 -20.76 -12.66
CA LEU A 185 9.67 -21.83 -13.65
C LEU A 185 9.16 -23.12 -12.99
N LYS A 186 9.77 -23.57 -11.89
CA LYS A 186 9.32 -24.73 -11.10
C LYS A 186 7.90 -24.56 -10.57
N PHE A 187 7.45 -23.34 -10.25
CA PHE A 187 6.05 -23.09 -9.89
C PHE A 187 5.13 -23.21 -11.11
N MET A 188 5.52 -22.63 -12.24
CA MET A 188 4.74 -22.67 -13.48
C MET A 188 4.57 -24.10 -14.00
N GLU A 189 5.64 -24.91 -13.95
CA GLU A 189 5.64 -26.33 -14.30
C GLU A 189 4.73 -27.15 -13.39
N ARG A 190 4.83 -26.99 -12.06
CA ARG A 190 4.02 -27.75 -11.10
C ARG A 190 2.55 -27.35 -11.07
N ALA A 191 2.27 -26.05 -11.16
CA ALA A 191 0.93 -25.51 -10.95
C ALA A 191 0.13 -25.33 -12.25
N GLY A 192 0.77 -25.46 -13.42
CA GLY A 192 0.17 -25.17 -14.73
C GLY A 192 -0.34 -23.73 -14.87
N LYS A 193 0.15 -22.80 -14.03
CA LYS A 193 -0.36 -21.43 -13.90
C LYS A 193 0.78 -20.41 -14.00
N LYS A 194 0.53 -19.28 -14.65
CA LYS A 194 1.47 -18.15 -14.69
C LYS A 194 1.81 -17.69 -13.26
N PHE A 195 3.09 -17.48 -12.99
CA PHE A 195 3.55 -16.96 -11.71
C PHE A 195 2.99 -15.55 -11.46
N GLN A 196 2.18 -15.38 -10.42
CA GLN A 196 1.66 -14.08 -10.02
C GLN A 196 2.53 -13.47 -8.93
N LYS A 197 3.05 -12.27 -9.19
CA LYS A 197 3.80 -11.50 -8.20
C LYS A 197 2.83 -10.99 -7.13
N HIS A 198 2.98 -11.50 -5.90
CA HIS A 198 2.16 -11.07 -4.75
C HIS A 198 2.83 -9.99 -3.88
N TYR A 199 3.79 -9.24 -4.42
CA TYR A 199 4.49 -8.17 -3.72
C TYR A 199 4.09 -6.78 -4.24
N SER A 200 4.11 -5.78 -3.36
CA SER A 200 3.82 -4.38 -3.65
C SER A 200 5.11 -3.58 -3.79
N GLY A 201 5.37 -3.07 -5.00
CA GLY A 201 6.52 -2.20 -5.27
C GLY A 201 6.48 -0.91 -4.43
N SER A 202 5.29 -0.36 -4.20
CA SER A 202 5.11 0.80 -3.31
C SER A 202 5.45 0.46 -1.87
N ALA A 203 5.02 -0.69 -1.35
CA ALA A 203 5.35 -1.11 0.01
C ALA A 203 6.87 -1.25 0.18
N ARG A 204 7.53 -1.91 -0.78
CA ARG A 204 8.98 -2.06 -0.76
C ARG A 204 9.71 -0.72 -0.79
N ARG A 205 9.26 0.25 -1.59
CA ARG A 205 9.86 1.58 -1.67
C ARG A 205 9.92 2.25 -0.30
N TYR A 206 8.81 2.27 0.44
CA TYR A 206 8.78 2.91 1.75
C TYR A 206 9.62 2.18 2.79
N LEU A 207 9.65 0.84 2.75
CA LEU A 207 10.58 0.07 3.58
C LEU A 207 12.05 0.39 3.23
N SER A 208 12.36 0.55 1.95
CA SER A 208 13.71 0.91 1.49
C SER A 208 14.11 2.31 1.94
N MET A 209 13.21 3.29 1.87
CA MET A 209 13.42 4.65 2.40
C MET A 209 13.71 4.63 3.91
N LEU A 210 12.90 3.88 4.66
CA LEU A 210 13.08 3.69 6.10
C LEU A 210 14.45 3.05 6.39
N THR A 211 14.75 1.95 5.70
CA THR A 211 15.99 1.19 5.87
C THR A 211 17.21 2.04 5.57
N LYS A 212 17.20 2.77 4.44
CA LYS A 212 18.29 3.66 4.06
C LYS A 212 18.54 4.72 5.13
N SER A 213 17.49 5.38 5.62
CA SER A 213 17.61 6.45 6.61
C SER A 213 18.22 5.96 7.92
N ILE A 214 17.77 4.79 8.42
CA ILE A 214 18.33 4.16 9.63
C ILE A 214 19.79 3.77 9.40
N LEU A 215 20.10 3.07 8.31
CA LEU A 215 21.45 2.57 8.08
C LEU A 215 22.47 3.67 7.76
N THR A 216 22.06 4.77 7.12
CA THR A 216 22.92 5.93 6.89
C THR A 216 23.41 6.49 8.23
N LYS A 217 22.56 6.54 9.26
CA LYS A 217 22.95 6.94 10.62
C LYS A 217 23.85 5.90 11.31
N GLU A 218 23.64 4.62 11.03
CA GLU A 218 24.52 3.54 11.52
C GLU A 218 25.86 3.44 10.74
N GLY A 219 26.10 4.30 9.74
CA GLY A 219 27.31 4.25 8.90
C GLY A 219 27.37 3.05 7.93
N LYS A 220 26.24 2.38 7.68
CA LYS A 220 26.17 1.14 6.88
C LYS A 220 25.49 1.39 5.54
N PHE A 221 26.25 1.76 4.51
CA PHE A 221 25.74 2.00 3.17
C PHE A 221 26.52 1.20 2.11
N PRO A 222 25.90 0.65 1.05
CA PRO A 222 24.47 0.70 0.68
C PRO A 222 23.59 -0.40 1.31
N PRO A 223 22.27 -0.14 1.49
CA PRO A 223 21.34 -1.11 2.06
C PRO A 223 21.18 -2.37 1.18
N ARG A 224 21.18 -3.54 1.82
CA ARG A 224 20.92 -4.85 1.20
C ARG A 224 19.52 -5.35 1.56
N ALA A 225 19.03 -6.36 0.83
CA ALA A 225 17.73 -7.00 1.14
C ALA A 225 17.68 -7.64 2.54
N ARG A 226 18.84 -8.06 3.08
CA ARG A 226 18.95 -8.53 4.47
C ARG A 226 18.66 -7.41 5.47
N ASP A 227 19.04 -6.18 5.16
CA ASP A 227 18.85 -5.04 6.04
C ASP A 227 17.38 -4.58 6.01
N GLU A 228 16.72 -4.60 4.85
CA GLU A 228 15.26 -4.38 4.75
C GLU A 228 14.50 -5.41 5.63
N ARG A 229 14.96 -6.66 5.66
CA ARG A 229 14.39 -7.70 6.54
C ARG A 229 14.59 -7.38 8.01
N GLU A 230 15.79 -6.95 8.40
CA GLU A 230 16.13 -6.70 9.80
C GLU A 230 15.42 -5.46 10.33
N VAL A 231 15.39 -4.37 9.56
CA VAL A 231 14.63 -3.15 9.89
C VAL A 231 13.14 -3.46 10.04
N LEU A 232 12.56 -4.26 9.13
CA LEU A 232 11.17 -4.67 9.26
C LEU A 232 10.93 -5.54 10.49
N LYS A 233 11.87 -6.42 10.85
CA LYS A 233 11.80 -7.23 12.08
C LYS A 233 11.87 -6.36 13.34
N ARG A 234 12.78 -5.38 13.37
CA ARG A 234 12.88 -4.37 14.44
C ARG A 234 11.56 -3.62 14.59
N LEU A 235 11.02 -3.07 13.50
CA LEU A 235 9.73 -2.37 13.49
C LEU A 235 8.60 -3.24 14.07
N ILE A 236 8.44 -4.48 13.60
CA ILE A 236 7.37 -5.36 14.10
C ILE A 236 7.54 -5.67 15.59
N ARG A 237 8.79 -5.81 16.07
CA ARG A 237 9.07 -6.01 17.49
C ARG A 237 8.68 -4.77 18.30
N THR A 238 9.12 -3.59 17.87
CA THR A 238 8.76 -2.30 18.50
C THR A 238 7.25 -2.14 18.59
N LEU A 239 6.51 -2.42 17.51
CA LEU A 239 5.05 -2.32 17.53
C LEU A 239 4.40 -3.27 18.54
N LYS A 240 4.92 -4.50 18.70
CA LYS A 240 4.42 -5.47 19.68
C LYS A 240 4.68 -5.04 21.12
N GLU A 241 5.87 -4.52 21.41
CA GLU A 241 6.23 -4.03 22.74
C GLU A 241 5.34 -2.84 23.17
N LEU A 242 5.03 -1.95 22.23
CA LEU A 242 4.13 -0.81 22.47
C LEU A 242 2.66 -1.25 22.60
N GLU A 243 2.27 -2.36 21.99
CA GLU A 243 0.97 -2.99 22.18
C GLU A 243 0.85 -3.64 23.56
N SER A 244 1.88 -4.35 24.03
CA SER A 244 1.88 -5.00 25.35
C SER A 244 1.91 -3.99 26.50
N ALA A 245 2.52 -2.82 26.30
CA ALA A 245 2.51 -1.73 27.29
C ALA A 245 1.16 -1.00 27.40
N ARG A 246 0.12 -1.43 26.67
CA ARG A 246 -1.27 -0.93 26.79
C ARG A 246 -2.15 -1.80 27.69
N VAL A 247 -1.70 -2.99 28.05
CA VAL A 247 -2.38 -3.93 28.96
C VAL A 247 -1.81 -3.72 30.35
#